data_AF-A0AAE4NPV3-F1
#
_entry.id   AF-A0AAE4NPV3-F1
#
_cell.length_a   1.000
_cell.length_b   1.000
_cell.length_c   1.000
_cell.angle_alpha   90.00
_cell.angle_beta   90.00
_cell.angle_gamma   90.00
#
_symmetry.space_group_name_H-M   'P 1'
#
loop_
_entity.id
_entity.type
_entity.pdbx_description
1 polymer ?
#
loop_
_entity_poly.entity_id
_entity_poly.type
_entity_poly.pdbx_seq_one_letter_code
_entity_poly.pdbx_strand_id
1 'polypeptide(L)' 'MTNTPFEELLKSKGLRASFIAKKLKITPFMFWHRRQDPSNRFKPKEIEQLAEILGVDEKTVFDTVKISTSCQQKSNKEG' A
#
# COMPACT_ATOMS: atom_id res chain seq x y z
N MET A 1 9.37 4.96 9.53
CA MET A 1 8.24 4.27 8.88
C MET A 1 8.74 2.89 8.50
N THR A 2 8.03 1.85 8.94
CA THR A 2 8.37 0.45 8.69
C THR A 2 8.40 0.23 7.17
N ASN A 3 9.53 -0.23 6.62
CA ASN A 3 9.65 -0.53 5.20
C ASN A 3 8.74 -1.71 4.86
N THR A 4 7.48 -1.43 4.52
CA THR A 4 6.59 -2.44 3.96
C THR A 4 6.88 -2.59 2.47
N PRO A 5 6.65 -3.78 1.88
CA PRO A 5 6.76 -3.98 0.43
C PRO A 5 5.95 -2.97 -0.36
N PHE A 6 4.82 -2.51 0.18
CA PHE A 6 4.01 -1.45 -0.39
C PHE A 6 4.71 -0.08 -0.36
N GLU A 7 5.36 0.30 0.75
CA GLU A 7 6.15 1.55 0.79
C GLU A 7 7.34 1.52 -0.18
N GLU A 8 8.00 0.37 -0.32
CA GLU A 8 9.09 0.20 -1.30
C GLU A 8 8.60 0.32 -2.73
N LEU A 9 7.44 -0.25 -3.05
CA LEU A 9 6.79 -0.09 -4.35
C LEU A 9 6.51 1.39 -4.66
N LEU A 10 5.96 2.13 -3.67
CA LEU A 10 5.69 3.56 -3.80
C LEU A 10 6.98 4.37 -4.01
N LYS A 11 8.05 4.06 -3.26
CA LYS A 11 9.36 4.72 -3.39
C LYS A 11 10.01 4.42 -4.73
N SER A 12 9.96 3.16 -5.19
CA SER A 12 10.51 2.71 -6.48
C SER A 12 9.91 3.47 -7.66
N LYS A 13 8.61 3.77 -7.59
CA LYS A 13 7.93 4.56 -8.62
C LYS A 13 8.16 6.07 -8.49
N GLY A 14 8.73 6.56 -7.39
CA GLY A 14 9.00 7.98 -7.16
C GLY A 14 7.74 8.85 -7.06
N LEU A 15 6.56 8.25 -6.85
CA LEU A 15 5.29 8.96 -6.86
C LEU A 15 4.97 9.54 -5.48
N ARG A 16 4.56 10.81 -5.46
CA ARG A 16 4.12 11.46 -4.23
C ARG A 16 2.80 10.85 -3.75
N ALA A 17 2.72 10.55 -2.45
CA ALA A 17 1.49 10.06 -1.81
C ALA A 17 0.27 10.97 -2.09
N SER A 18 0.48 12.29 -2.14
CA SER A 18 -0.55 13.27 -2.47
C SER A 18 -1.09 13.13 -3.90
N PHE A 19 -0.23 12.74 -4.85
CA PHE A 19 -0.62 12.51 -6.24
C PHE A 19 -1.50 11.27 -6.36
N ILE A 20 -1.10 10.19 -5.68
CA ILE A 20 -1.86 8.93 -5.64
C ILE A 20 -3.22 9.14 -4.96
N ALA A 21 -3.24 9.84 -3.83
CA ALA A 21 -4.48 10.19 -3.14
C ALA A 21 -5.43 11.00 -4.03
N LYS A 22 -4.90 11.99 -4.76
CA LYS A 22 -5.69 12.80 -5.71
C LYS A 22 -6.28 11.95 -6.83
N LYS A 23 -5.51 10.99 -7.37
CA LYS A 23 -5.98 10.07 -8.42
C LYS A 23 -7.04 9.09 -7.91
N LEU A 24 -6.90 8.62 -6.68
CA LEU A 24 -7.90 7.80 -5.99
C LEU A 24 -9.13 8.60 -5.51
N LYS A 25 -9.16 9.92 -5.73
CA LYS A 25 -10.21 10.83 -5.23
C LYS A 25 -10.42 10.75 -3.71
N ILE A 26 -9.35 10.50 -2.96
CA ILE A 26 -9.36 10.47 -1.49
C ILE A 26 -8.43 11.57 -0.93
N THR A 27 -8.62 11.90 0.33
CA THR A 27 -7.72 12.84 1.01
C THR A 27 -6.37 12.19 1.31
N PRO A 28 -5.27 12.96 1.36
CA PRO A 28 -3.97 12.45 1.78
C PRO A 28 -4.00 11.78 3.16
N PHE A 29 -4.85 12.28 4.06
CA PHE A 29 -5.09 11.69 5.38
C PHE A 29 -5.77 10.32 5.27
N MET A 30 -6.82 10.17 4.45
CA MET A 30 -7.43 8.87 4.18
C MET A 30 -6.42 7.90 3.57
N PHE A 31 -5.59 8.34 2.62
CA PHE A 31 -4.57 7.50 2.02
C PHE A 31 -3.52 7.05 3.05
N TRP A 32 -3.08 7.94 3.92
CA TRP A 32 -2.17 7.61 5.03
C TRP A 32 -2.81 6.62 6.00
N HIS A 33 -4.09 6.80 6.34
CA HIS A 33 -4.83 5.90 7.21
C HIS A 33 -5.06 4.51 6.58
N ARG A 34 -5.14 4.42 5.25
CA ARG A 34 -5.18 3.14 4.52
C ARG A 34 -3.80 2.48 4.40
N ARG A 35 -2.73 3.27 4.31
CA ARG A 35 -1.34 2.76 4.35
C ARG A 35 -0.96 2.07 5.66
N GLN A 36 -1.61 2.42 6.77
CA GLN A 36 -1.35 1.76 8.06
C GLN A 36 -1.84 0.31 8.10
N ASP A 37 -2.94 0.01 7.39
CA ASP A 37 -3.46 -1.35 7.27
C ASP A 37 -3.93 -1.58 5.84
N PRO A 38 -2.98 -1.83 4.92
CA PRO A 38 -3.31 -1.86 3.51
C PRO A 38 -4.17 -3.09 3.17
N SER A 39 -4.04 -4.20 3.90
CA SER A 39 -4.75 -5.45 3.58
C SER A 39 -6.24 -5.44 3.93
N ASN A 40 -6.70 -4.71 4.94
CA ASN A 40 -8.14 -4.62 5.24
C ASN A 40 -8.78 -3.31 4.76
N ARG A 41 -7.99 -2.29 4.42
CA ARG A 41 -8.52 -0.95 4.13
C ARG A 41 -8.52 -0.57 2.66
N PHE A 42 -7.73 -1.24 1.81
CA PHE A 42 -7.88 -1.10 0.37
C PHE A 42 -8.93 -2.08 -0.16
N LYS A 43 -9.92 -1.54 -0.86
CA LYS A 43 -10.92 -2.34 -1.59
C LYS A 43 -10.29 -2.88 -2.89
N PRO A 44 -10.76 -4.01 -3.45
CA PRO A 44 -10.23 -4.56 -4.70
C PRO A 44 -10.19 -3.52 -5.83
N LYS A 45 -11.25 -2.75 -6.00
CA LYS A 45 -11.32 -1.65 -6.99
C LYS A 45 -10.27 -0.56 -6.78
N GLU A 46 -9.85 -0.30 -5.54
CA GLU A 46 -8.78 0.65 -5.29
C GLU A 46 -7.39 0.05 -5.51
N ILE A 47 -7.23 -1.25 -5.32
CA ILE A 47 -6.01 -1.98 -5.66
C ILE A 47 -5.81 -1.94 -7.18
N GLU A 48 -6.88 -2.18 -7.95
CA GLU A 48 -6.90 -2.03 -9.41
C GLU A 48 -6.51 -0.60 -9.83
N GLN A 49 -7.12 0.42 -9.24
CA GLN A 49 -6.76 1.81 -9.52
C GLN A 49 -5.33 2.16 -9.10
N LEU A 50 -4.84 1.63 -7.98
CA LEU A 50 -3.46 1.79 -7.56
C LEU A 50 -2.50 1.16 -8.57
N ALA A 51 -2.83 -0.04 -9.07
CA ALA A 51 -2.05 -0.73 -10.08
C ALA A 51 -1.95 0.08 -11.37
N GLU A 52 -3.06 0.66 -11.82
CA GLU A 52 -3.11 1.57 -12.97
C GLU A 52 -2.25 2.83 -12.74
N ILE A 53 -2.38 3.48 -11.57
CA ILE A 53 -1.61 4.69 -11.23
C ILE A 53 -0.11 4.43 -11.14
N LEU A 54 0.27 3.27 -10.59
CA LEU A 54 1.66 2.85 -10.42
C LEU A 54 2.26 2.21 -11.68
N GLY A 55 1.43 1.90 -12.68
CA GLY A 55 1.81 1.19 -13.89
C GLY A 55 2.41 -0.19 -13.57
N VAL A 56 1.75 -0.95 -12.71
CA VAL A 56 2.12 -2.32 -12.33
C VAL A 56 0.88 -3.22 -12.39
N ASP A 57 1.09 -4.52 -12.30
CA ASP A 57 0.00 -5.48 -12.27
C ASP A 57 -0.80 -5.41 -10.95
N GLU A 58 -2.12 -5.59 -11.03
CA GLU A 58 -2.98 -5.62 -9.84
C GLU A 58 -2.51 -6.67 -8.84
N LYS A 59 -2.05 -7.83 -9.32
CA LYS A 59 -1.54 -8.90 -8.47
C LYS A 59 -0.31 -8.44 -7.71
N THR A 60 0.57 -7.64 -8.30
CA THR A 60 1.75 -7.09 -7.61
C THR A 60 1.34 -6.11 -6.51
N VAL A 61 0.34 -5.26 -6.74
CA VAL A 61 -0.18 -4.37 -5.70
C VAL A 61 -0.87 -5.18 -4.60
N PHE A 62 -1.71 -6.15 -4.97
CA PHE A 62 -2.40 -7.02 -4.03
C PHE A 62 -1.42 -7.80 -3.16
N ASP A 63 -0.40 -8.39 -3.77
CA ASP A 63 0.63 -9.17 -3.10
C ASP A 63 1.46 -8.30 -2.14
N THR A 64 1.90 -7.11 -2.56
CA THR A 64 2.62 -6.18 -1.67
C THR A 64 1.75 -5.65 -0.52
N VAL A 65 0.46 -5.44 -0.77
CA VAL A 65 -0.55 -5.05 0.22
C VAL A 65 -0.86 -6.18 1.23
N LYS A 66 -0.97 -7.42 0.76
CA LYS A 66 -1.24 -8.61 1.58
C LYS A 66 0.00 -9.10 2.33
N ILE A 67 1.17 -9.16 1.70
CA ILE A 67 2.43 -9.58 2.34
C ILE A 67 2.82 -8.63 3.48
N SER A 68 2.41 -7.36 3.40
CA SER A 68 2.59 -6.40 4.51
C SER A 68 1.93 -6.86 5.81
N THR A 69 0.86 -7.68 5.76
CA THR A 69 0.28 -8.29 6.98
C THR A 69 1.07 -9.48 7.51
N SER A 70 1.75 -10.23 6.64
CA SER A 70 2.55 -11.38 7.05
C SER A 70 3.88 -10.98 7.72
N CYS A 71 4.43 -9.79 7.41
CA CYS A 71 5.64 -9.30 8.08
C CYS A 71 5.41 -8.76 9.50
N GLN A 72 4.19 -8.41 9.90
CA GLN A 72 3.92 -8.00 11.29
C GLN A 72 3.71 -9.16 12.26
N GLN A 73 3.66 -10.43 11.80
CA GLN A 73 3.49 -11.58 12.69
C GLN A 73 4.80 -12.27 13.13
N LYS A 74 5.97 -11.77 12.72
CA LYS A 74 7.29 -12.25 13.21
C LYS A 74 8.07 -11.15 13.93
N SER A 75 7.53 -10.62 15.01
CA SER A 75 8.30 -9.92 16.05
C SER A 75 7.46 -9.87 17.33
N ASN A 76 7.15 -11.04 17.88
CA ASN A 76 6.78 -11.19 19.29
C ASN A 76 7.01 -12.65 19.69
N LYS A 77 8.28 -13.06 19.68
CA LYS A 77 8.80 -14.16 20.48
C LYS A 77 10.29 -13.94 20.62
N GLU A 78 10.79 -14.18 21.84
CA GLU A 78 12.16 -13.96 22.33
C GLU A 78 12.33 -12.56 22.98
N GLY A 79 12.43 -12.45 24.31
CA GLY A 79 12.53 -13.48 25.36
C GLY A 79 12.21 -12.94 26.76
#